data_AF-A0A0G0KSU4-F1
#
_entry.id   AF-A0A0G0KSU4-F1
#
_cell.length_a   1.000
_cell.length_b   1.000
_cell.length_c   1.000
_cell.angle_alpha   90.00
_cell.angle_beta   90.00
_cell.angle_gamma   90.00
#
_symmetry.space_group_name_H-M   'P 1'
#
loop_
_entity.id
_entity.type
_entity.pdbx_description
1 polymer ?
#
loop_
_entity_poly.entity_id
_entity_poly.type
_entity_poly.pdbx_seq_one_letter_code
_entity_poly.pdbx_strand_id
1 'polypeptide(L)'
;MFIQEIHKFILDILFPVRCIACKKEGFWLCEACFLRIKTKEEHFCGICEKMITPAGRTCFACKNISSKQAGRNSLDALIVASSYAQFPIASAIHLFKYRLIADLHIPFGKLLTSALQKTELPLPDIIVSVPLHKRRLRWRGFNQSALLGQYLANNLLPQDIILFDENILIRNRYTLPQMGITDYSSRKQNIAGAFSLSPNADVKNKTILLVDDVATTGWTLFECARILKKGGAKEVFAIVIARQETKS
;
A
#
# COMPACT_ATOMS: atom_id res chain seq x y z
N MET A 1 -20.71 -26.92 -8.81
CA MET A 1 -19.51 -27.23 -8.01
C MET A 1 -18.58 -28.19 -8.74
N PHE A 2 -18.99 -29.44 -9.03
CA PHE A 2 -18.10 -30.46 -9.64
C PHE A 2 -17.44 -30.05 -10.98
N ILE A 3 -18.19 -29.43 -11.89
CA ILE A 3 -17.68 -28.97 -13.20
C ILE A 3 -16.68 -27.79 -13.04
N GLN A 4 -16.85 -26.94 -12.03
CA GLN A 4 -15.93 -25.83 -11.77
C GLN A 4 -14.59 -26.32 -11.19
N GLU A 5 -14.62 -27.36 -10.36
CA GLU A 5 -13.42 -27.99 -9.81
C GLU A 5 -12.63 -28.75 -10.88
N ILE A 6 -13.31 -29.49 -11.76
CA ILE A 6 -12.68 -30.18 -12.90
C ILE A 6 -12.06 -29.16 -13.88
N HIS A 7 -12.78 -28.08 -14.19
CA HIS A 7 -12.25 -27.03 -15.07
C HIS A 7 -11.02 -26.34 -14.46
N LYS A 8 -11.05 -26.02 -13.16
CA LYS A 8 -9.90 -25.48 -12.44
C LYS A 8 -8.73 -26.46 -12.42
N PHE A 9 -9.00 -27.74 -12.15
CA PHE A 9 -7.98 -28.81 -12.15
C PHE A 9 -7.32 -28.98 -13.53
N ILE A 10 -8.09 -28.98 -14.62
CA ILE A 10 -7.56 -29.06 -15.99
C ILE A 10 -6.73 -27.81 -16.33
N LEU A 11 -7.20 -26.62 -15.95
CA LEU A 11 -6.45 -25.38 -16.15
C LEU A 11 -5.17 -25.33 -15.30
N ASP A 12 -5.19 -25.84 -14.08
CA ASP A 12 -4.02 -25.89 -13.19
C ASP A 12 -2.97 -26.88 -13.72
N ILE A 13 -3.39 -27.95 -14.42
CA ILE A 13 -2.48 -28.89 -15.10
C ILE A 13 -1.87 -28.27 -16.37
N LEU A 14 -2.68 -27.59 -17.17
CA LEU A 14 -2.23 -26.98 -18.44
C LEU A 14 -1.44 -25.68 -18.22
N PHE A 15 -1.72 -24.96 -17.14
CA PHE A 15 -1.13 -23.67 -16.80
C PHE A 15 -0.76 -23.60 -15.30
N PRO A 16 0.21 -24.42 -14.84
CA PRO A 16 0.55 -24.49 -13.43
C PRO A 16 1.06 -23.15 -12.90
N VAL A 17 0.58 -22.79 -11.71
CA VAL A 17 1.10 -21.65 -10.96
C VAL A 17 2.58 -21.89 -10.69
N ARG A 18 3.44 -20.97 -11.14
CA ARG A 18 4.90 -21.06 -10.99
C ARG A 18 5.45 -19.87 -10.25
N CYS A 19 6.41 -20.14 -9.37
CA CYS A 19 7.08 -19.13 -8.57
C CYS A 19 7.75 -18.11 -9.50
N ILE A 20 7.45 -16.83 -9.28
CA ILE A 20 7.93 -15.73 -10.13
C ILE A 20 9.46 -15.71 -10.18
N ALA A 21 10.10 -16.08 -9.06
CA ALA A 21 11.54 -16.12 -8.91
C ALA A 21 12.20 -17.41 -9.43
N CYS A 22 11.89 -18.58 -8.85
CA CYS A 22 12.59 -19.84 -9.15
C CYS A 22 11.83 -20.81 -10.06
N LYS A 23 10.62 -20.44 -10.52
CA LYS A 23 9.75 -21.26 -11.38
C LYS A 23 9.21 -22.57 -10.76
N LYS A 24 9.48 -22.85 -9.48
CA LYS A 24 8.86 -23.97 -8.73
C LYS A 24 7.34 -23.89 -8.81
N GLU A 25 6.69 -25.02 -9.07
CA GLU A 25 5.23 -25.12 -9.21
C GLU A 25 4.50 -25.04 -7.86
N GLY A 26 3.23 -24.63 -7.90
CA GLY A 26 2.30 -24.59 -6.77
C GLY A 26 2.21 -23.25 -6.04
N PHE A 27 3.10 -22.28 -6.31
CA PHE A 27 3.14 -21.01 -5.58
C PHE A 27 3.52 -19.85 -6.48
N TRP A 28 2.87 -18.69 -6.36
CA TRP A 28 3.30 -17.46 -7.04
C TRP A 28 4.63 -16.93 -6.48
N LEU A 29 4.85 -17.10 -5.18
CA LEU A 29 6.13 -16.86 -4.52
C LEU A 29 6.33 -17.93 -3.44
N CYS A 30 7.24 -18.87 -3.67
CA CYS A 30 7.52 -19.92 -2.69
C CYS A 30 8.28 -19.36 -1.48
N GLU A 31 8.17 -20.05 -0.34
CA GLU A 31 8.79 -19.65 0.92
C GLU A 31 10.30 -19.41 0.81
N ALA A 32 11.03 -20.31 0.14
CA ALA A 32 12.48 -20.16 -0.06
C ALA A 32 12.86 -18.89 -0.84
N CYS A 33 12.04 -18.48 -1.82
CA CYS A 33 12.26 -17.22 -2.54
C CYS A 33 11.79 -16.01 -1.73
N PHE A 34 10.72 -16.15 -0.95
CA PHE A 34 10.24 -15.12 -0.04
C PHE A 34 11.28 -14.77 1.02
N LEU A 35 11.92 -15.76 1.65
CA LEU A 35 12.95 -15.54 2.67
C LEU A 35 14.22 -14.84 2.14
N ARG A 36 14.41 -14.78 0.82
CA ARG A 36 15.50 -14.01 0.19
C ARG A 36 15.14 -12.53 0.00
N ILE A 37 13.87 -12.16 0.17
CA ILE A 37 13.43 -10.77 0.13
C ILE A 37 13.89 -10.08 1.41
N LYS A 38 14.64 -8.98 1.26
CA LYS A 38 15.14 -8.21 2.38
C LYS A 38 14.14 -7.11 2.68
N THR A 39 13.75 -7.00 3.94
CA THR A 39 13.03 -5.82 4.43
C THR A 39 14.00 -4.66 4.55
N LYS A 40 13.53 -3.43 4.35
CA LYS A 40 14.34 -2.25 4.70
C LYS A 40 14.38 -2.10 6.22
N GLU A 41 15.59 -1.95 6.76
CA GLU A 41 15.82 -1.58 8.16
C GLU A 41 15.76 -0.05 8.35
N GLU A 42 16.17 0.69 7.31
CA GLU A 42 16.17 2.15 7.31
C GLU A 42 15.00 2.71 6.49
N HIS A 43 14.35 3.73 7.05
CA HIS A 43 13.23 4.40 6.41
C HIS A 43 13.51 5.89 6.27
N PHE A 44 13.34 6.40 5.05
CA PHE A 44 13.48 7.81 4.74
C PHE A 44 12.19 8.56 5.02
N CYS A 45 12.29 9.85 5.33
CA CYS A 45 11.14 10.75 5.38
C CYS A 45 10.32 10.61 4.09
N GLY A 46 9.04 10.25 4.23
CA GLY A 46 8.17 9.99 3.08
C GLY A 46 7.99 11.18 2.14
N ILE A 47 8.21 12.40 2.63
CA ILE A 47 8.00 13.66 1.90
C ILE A 47 9.24 14.11 1.13
N CYS A 48 10.39 14.27 1.79
CA CYS A 48 11.59 14.79 1.14
C CYS A 48 12.53 13.71 0.61
N GLU A 49 12.45 12.49 1.13
CA GLU A 49 13.30 11.35 0.73
C GLU A 49 14.80 11.53 0.99
N LYS A 50 15.21 12.61 1.67
CA LYS A 50 16.62 12.98 1.87
C LYS A 50 17.23 12.52 3.18
N MET A 51 16.40 12.24 4.18
CA MET A 51 16.86 11.91 5.53
C MET A 51 16.25 10.60 5.98
N ILE A 52 17.08 9.73 6.56
CA ILE A 52 16.64 8.57 7.33
C ILE A 52 16.04 9.09 8.63
N THR A 53 14.90 8.53 9.02
CA THR A 53 14.12 8.94 10.18
C THR A 53 13.68 7.70 10.94
N PRO A 54 13.69 7.74 12.29
CA PRO A 54 13.18 6.63 13.10
C PRO A 54 11.78 6.24 12.65
N ALA A 55 11.58 4.96 12.34
CA ALA A 55 10.31 4.42 11.88
C ALA A 55 9.66 5.20 10.71
N GLY A 56 10.47 5.78 9.81
CA GLY A 56 9.98 6.50 8.63
C GLY A 56 9.19 7.77 8.93
N ARG A 57 9.30 8.30 10.16
CA ARG A 57 8.62 9.52 10.62
C ARG A 57 8.90 10.69 9.67
N THR A 58 7.90 11.52 9.43
CA THR A 58 8.08 12.77 8.68
C THR A 58 9.01 13.70 9.44
N CYS A 59 10.10 14.13 8.79
CA CYS A 59 11.12 14.96 9.42
C CYS A 59 10.58 16.34 9.84
N PHE A 60 11.23 16.97 10.82
CA PHE A 60 10.82 18.27 11.37
C PHE A 60 10.63 19.35 10.30
N ALA A 61 11.58 19.46 9.36
CA ALA A 61 11.51 20.42 8.26
C ALA A 61 10.27 20.21 7.38
N CYS A 62 9.91 18.96 7.08
CA CYS A 62 8.73 18.64 6.28
C CYS A 62 7.41 18.75 7.07
N LYS A 63 7.44 18.58 8.39
CA LYS A 63 6.27 18.77 9.26
C LYS A 63 5.85 20.23 9.33
N ASN A 64 6.83 21.14 9.38
CA ASN A 64 6.62 22.59 9.59
C ASN A 64 6.54 23.45 8.31
N ILE A 65 6.31 22.85 7.13
CA ILE A 65 6.18 23.61 5.88
C ILE A 65 4.91 24.48 5.91
N SER A 66 5.09 25.80 5.83
CA SER A 66 4.02 26.80 5.99
C SER A 66 3.33 27.27 4.69
N SER A 67 3.81 26.90 3.49
CA SER A 67 3.20 27.41 2.24
C SER A 67 3.21 26.42 1.05
N LYS A 68 2.18 26.51 0.20
CA LYS A 68 1.89 25.80 -1.09
C LYS A 68 1.97 24.26 -1.16
N GLN A 69 2.50 23.56 -0.16
CA GLN A 69 2.48 22.09 -0.04
C GLN A 69 1.74 21.58 1.22
N ALA A 70 0.94 22.43 1.87
CA ALA A 70 0.23 22.23 3.15
C ALA A 70 -0.70 20.99 3.28
N GLY A 71 -0.70 20.08 2.29
CA GLY A 71 -1.35 18.78 2.38
C GLY A 71 -0.39 17.61 2.59
N ARG A 72 0.91 17.77 2.33
CA ARG A 72 1.88 16.67 2.41
C ARG A 72 2.28 16.33 3.83
N ASN A 73 2.39 17.34 4.69
CA ASN A 73 2.75 17.21 6.10
C ASN A 73 1.68 16.52 6.96
N SER A 74 0.54 16.15 6.38
CA SER A 74 -0.51 15.38 7.06
C SER A 74 -0.14 13.91 7.29
N LEU A 75 0.85 13.38 6.57
CA LEU A 75 1.37 12.03 6.79
C LEU A 75 2.45 12.08 7.87
N ASP A 76 2.27 11.33 8.96
CA ASP A 76 3.19 11.33 10.11
C ASP A 76 4.36 10.37 9.94
N ALA A 77 4.20 9.28 9.20
CA ALA A 77 5.26 8.34 8.87
C ALA A 77 4.96 7.57 7.58
N LEU A 78 6.01 7.12 6.88
CA LEU A 78 5.92 6.19 5.76
C LEU A 78 6.91 5.04 5.93
N ILE A 79 6.37 3.83 6.08
CA ILE A 79 7.12 2.58 6.06
C ILE A 79 7.16 2.03 4.64
N VAL A 80 8.36 1.69 4.17
CA VAL A 80 8.58 1.05 2.87
C VAL A 80 9.19 -0.32 3.14
N ALA A 81 8.43 -1.39 2.90
CA ALA A 81 8.79 -2.72 3.36
C ALA A 81 10.04 -3.27 2.64
N SER A 82 10.17 -3.08 1.32
CA SER A 82 11.32 -3.54 0.54
C SER A 82 11.68 -2.58 -0.60
N SER A 83 12.83 -2.81 -1.23
CA SER A 83 13.25 -2.06 -2.42
C SER A 83 12.47 -2.50 -3.65
N TYR A 84 11.98 -1.55 -4.45
CA TYR A 84 11.29 -1.87 -5.70
C TYR A 84 12.20 -2.61 -6.70
N ALA A 85 13.50 -2.29 -6.70
CA ALA A 85 14.50 -2.91 -7.57
C ALA A 85 14.89 -4.33 -7.14
N GLN A 86 14.56 -4.74 -5.91
CA GLN A 86 14.90 -6.08 -5.43
C GLN A 86 14.06 -7.13 -6.15
N PHE A 87 14.69 -8.10 -6.79
CA PHE A 87 13.97 -9.22 -7.39
C PHE A 87 13.37 -10.15 -6.31
N PRO A 88 12.11 -10.61 -6.43
CA PRO A 88 11.16 -10.43 -7.54
C PRO A 88 10.09 -9.33 -7.31
N ILE A 89 10.32 -8.34 -6.44
CA ILE A 89 9.32 -7.36 -5.96
C ILE A 89 8.58 -6.67 -7.10
N ALA A 90 9.28 -6.04 -8.06
CA ALA A 90 8.64 -5.35 -9.17
C ALA A 90 7.74 -6.27 -10.01
N SER A 91 8.22 -7.48 -10.33
CA SER A 91 7.48 -8.47 -11.11
C SER A 91 6.25 -8.99 -10.36
N ALA A 92 6.38 -9.24 -9.05
CA ALA A 92 5.27 -9.67 -8.21
C ALA A 92 4.22 -8.56 -8.05
N ILE A 93 4.63 -7.31 -7.86
CA ILE A 93 3.71 -6.16 -7.82
C ILE A 93 2.96 -6.02 -9.14
N HIS A 94 3.67 -6.18 -10.28
CA HIS A 94 3.03 -6.10 -11.60
C HIS A 94 1.93 -7.16 -11.76
N LEU A 95 2.23 -8.41 -11.38
CA LEU A 95 1.27 -9.51 -11.39
C LEU A 95 0.07 -9.25 -10.46
N PHE A 96 0.33 -8.74 -9.26
CA PHE A 96 -0.70 -8.38 -8.29
C PHE A 96 -1.62 -7.24 -8.78
N LYS A 97 -1.07 -6.28 -9.53
CA LYS A 97 -1.82 -5.13 -10.09
C LYS A 97 -2.66 -5.46 -11.32
N TYR A 98 -2.17 -6.35 -12.18
CA TYR A 98 -2.65 -6.45 -13.57
C TYR A 98 -3.13 -7.84 -13.99
N ARG A 99 -2.74 -8.90 -13.27
CA ARG A 99 -3.15 -10.27 -13.60
C ARG A 99 -4.18 -10.86 -12.64
N LEU A 100 -4.76 -10.03 -11.77
CA LEU A 100 -5.79 -10.43 -10.82
C LEU A 100 -5.35 -11.57 -9.87
N ILE A 101 -4.05 -11.70 -9.61
CA ILE A 101 -3.53 -12.75 -8.73
C ILE A 101 -3.69 -12.29 -7.29
N ALA A 102 -4.88 -12.47 -6.73
CA ALA A 102 -5.19 -12.06 -5.36
C ALA A 102 -4.25 -12.72 -4.35
N ASP A 103 -3.86 -13.99 -4.54
CA ASP A 103 -3.01 -14.79 -3.65
C ASP A 103 -1.67 -14.14 -3.28
N LEU A 104 -1.16 -13.22 -4.10
CA LEU A 104 0.04 -12.45 -3.79
C LEU A 104 -0.12 -11.53 -2.56
N HIS A 105 -1.34 -11.25 -2.11
CA HIS A 105 -1.58 -10.53 -0.86
C HIS A 105 -0.99 -11.26 0.37
N ILE A 106 -0.87 -12.59 0.34
CA ILE A 106 -0.30 -13.37 1.45
C ILE A 106 1.20 -13.08 1.63
N PRO A 107 2.08 -13.34 0.64
CA PRO A 107 3.50 -13.03 0.79
C PRO A 107 3.74 -11.52 0.99
N PHE A 108 2.99 -10.65 0.33
CA PHE A 108 3.13 -9.21 0.57
C PHE A 108 2.66 -8.81 1.98
N GLY A 109 1.57 -9.37 2.47
CA GLY A 109 1.10 -9.17 3.83
C GLY A 109 2.13 -9.61 4.87
N LYS A 110 2.76 -10.78 4.69
CA LYS A 110 3.89 -11.23 5.52
C LYS A 110 5.06 -10.23 5.51
N LEU A 111 5.41 -9.72 4.32
CA LEU A 111 6.47 -8.73 4.17
C LEU A 111 6.15 -7.42 4.91
N LEU A 112 4.91 -6.92 4.77
CA LEU A 112 4.46 -5.70 5.46
C LEU A 112 4.40 -5.90 6.97
N THR A 113 3.93 -7.06 7.44
CA THR A 113 3.89 -7.42 8.87
C THR A 113 5.29 -7.40 9.47
N SER A 114 6.25 -8.07 8.80
CA SER A 114 7.64 -8.10 9.23
C SER A 114 8.27 -6.71 9.24
N ALA A 115 7.95 -5.86 8.26
CA ALA A 115 8.43 -4.47 8.24
C ALA A 115 7.85 -3.65 9.40
N LEU A 116 6.56 -3.75 9.71
CA LEU A 116 5.94 -3.02 10.83
C LEU A 116 6.48 -3.47 12.19
N GLN A 117 6.65 -4.77 12.39
CA GLN A 117 7.15 -5.33 13.65
C GLN A 117 8.59 -4.90 13.97
N LYS A 118 9.35 -4.48 12.96
CA LYS A 118 10.69 -3.90 13.13
C LYS A 118 10.69 -2.41 13.46
N THR A 119 9.53 -1.77 13.47
CA THR A 119 9.40 -0.33 13.74
C THR A 119 8.89 -0.08 15.16
N GLU A 120 9.22 1.08 15.70
CA GLU A 120 8.71 1.57 16.99
C GLU A 120 7.44 2.42 16.81
N LEU A 121 6.68 2.23 15.72
CA LEU A 121 5.40 2.93 15.57
C LEU A 121 4.39 2.39 16.60
N PRO A 122 3.54 3.26 17.17
CA PRO A 122 2.46 2.77 18.02
C PRO A 122 1.49 1.94 17.19
N LEU A 123 0.85 0.97 17.86
CA LEU A 123 -0.20 0.17 17.23
C LEU A 123 -1.33 1.08 16.74
N PRO A 124 -1.84 0.86 15.52
CA PRO A 124 -2.96 1.63 15.01
C PRO A 124 -4.26 1.19 15.68
N ASP A 125 -5.15 2.15 15.92
CA ASP A 125 -6.53 1.87 16.34
C ASP A 125 -7.35 1.28 15.18
N ILE A 126 -6.96 1.62 13.93
CA ILE A 126 -7.63 1.18 12.72
C ILE A 126 -6.69 1.15 11.51
N ILE A 127 -6.87 0.15 10.67
CA ILE A 127 -6.23 0.01 9.37
C ILE A 127 -7.20 0.47 8.28
N VAL A 128 -6.73 1.33 7.39
CA VAL A 128 -7.50 1.88 6.28
C VAL A 128 -6.76 1.63 4.98
N SER A 129 -7.47 1.16 3.95
CA SER A 129 -6.86 1.01 2.63
C SER A 129 -6.97 2.27 1.78
N VAL A 130 -5.99 2.53 0.93
CA VAL A 130 -6.15 3.52 -0.14
C VAL A 130 -7.22 3.03 -1.12
N PRO A 131 -8.28 3.81 -1.39
CA PRO A 131 -9.37 3.36 -2.25
C PRO A 131 -9.02 3.48 -3.73
N LEU A 132 -9.49 2.50 -4.50
CA LEU A 132 -9.53 2.58 -5.96
C LEU A 132 -10.81 3.28 -6.42
N HIS A 133 -10.72 3.98 -7.55
CA HIS A 133 -11.93 4.50 -8.20
C HIS A 133 -12.74 3.32 -8.78
N LYS A 134 -14.08 3.39 -8.73
CA LYS A 134 -15.00 2.32 -9.18
C LYS A 134 -14.64 1.72 -10.56
N ARG A 135 -14.26 2.57 -11.53
CA ARG A 135 -13.79 2.12 -12.86
C ARG A 135 -12.53 1.24 -12.79
N ARG A 136 -11.56 1.63 -11.95
CA ARG A 136 -10.31 0.88 -11.78
C ARG A 136 -10.55 -0.41 -11.00
N LEU A 137 -11.43 -0.39 -9.99
CA LEU A 137 -11.84 -1.59 -9.27
C LEU A 137 -12.46 -2.63 -10.21
N ARG A 138 -13.39 -2.22 -11.08
CA ARG A 138 -13.96 -3.14 -12.09
C ARG A 138 -12.93 -3.75 -13.03
N TRP A 139 -11.95 -2.97 -13.45
CA TRP A 139 -10.88 -3.48 -14.32
C TRP A 139 -9.88 -4.38 -13.59
N ARG A 140 -9.57 -4.07 -12.33
CA ARG A 140 -8.61 -4.81 -11.49
C ARG A 140 -9.23 -5.95 -10.67
N GLY A 141 -10.54 -6.16 -10.72
CA GLY A 141 -11.25 -7.18 -9.94
C GLY A 141 -11.34 -6.92 -8.43
N PHE A 142 -10.27 -6.44 -7.80
CA PHE A 142 -10.16 -6.18 -6.38
C PHE A 142 -9.28 -4.96 -6.07
N ASN A 143 -9.37 -4.46 -4.83
CA ASN A 143 -8.46 -3.45 -4.31
C ASN A 143 -7.27 -4.13 -3.62
N GLN A 144 -6.10 -4.05 -4.25
CA GLN A 144 -4.84 -4.58 -3.70
C GLN A 144 -4.59 -4.12 -2.27
N SER A 145 -4.79 -2.83 -2.03
CA SER A 145 -4.54 -2.18 -0.75
C SER A 145 -5.53 -2.66 0.32
N ALA A 146 -6.75 -3.04 -0.07
CA ALA A 146 -7.73 -3.63 0.84
C ALA A 146 -7.35 -5.07 1.24
N LEU A 147 -6.92 -5.90 0.29
CA LEU A 147 -6.42 -7.25 0.59
C LEU A 147 -5.23 -7.22 1.55
N LEU A 148 -4.29 -6.27 1.34
CA LEU A 148 -3.15 -6.07 2.23
C LEU A 148 -3.57 -5.55 3.60
N GLY A 149 -4.51 -4.60 3.65
CA GLY A 149 -5.04 -4.05 4.89
C GLY A 149 -5.74 -5.12 5.74
N GLN A 150 -6.60 -5.93 5.13
CA GLN A 150 -7.26 -7.05 5.80
C GLN A 150 -6.26 -8.10 6.28
N TYR A 151 -5.21 -8.39 5.49
CA TYR A 151 -4.15 -9.29 5.93
C TYR A 151 -3.48 -8.76 7.20
N LEU A 152 -3.06 -7.49 7.20
CA LEU A 152 -2.41 -6.85 8.34
C LEU A 152 -3.33 -6.86 9.58
N ALA A 153 -4.61 -6.55 9.40
CA ALA A 153 -5.60 -6.56 10.47
C ALA A 153 -5.65 -7.89 11.22
N ASN A 154 -5.55 -8.99 10.48
CA ASN A 154 -5.65 -10.35 11.01
C ASN A 154 -4.32 -10.92 11.52
N ASN A 155 -3.17 -10.33 11.15
CA ASN A 155 -1.86 -10.95 11.36
C ASN A 155 -0.84 -10.04 12.04
N LEU A 156 -1.14 -8.76 12.27
CA LEU A 156 -0.17 -7.84 12.89
C LEU A 156 0.10 -8.20 14.35
N LEU A 157 -0.92 -8.70 15.06
CA LEU A 157 -0.85 -9.13 16.45
C LEU A 157 -1.08 -10.65 16.54
N PRO A 158 -0.28 -11.40 17.33
CA PRO A 158 -0.41 -12.85 17.43
C PRO A 158 -1.72 -13.36 18.06
N GLN A 159 -2.38 -12.55 18.88
CA GLN A 159 -3.55 -12.96 19.68
C GLN A 159 -4.72 -11.98 19.59
N ASP A 160 -4.65 -10.99 18.69
CA ASP A 160 -5.68 -9.96 18.57
C ASP A 160 -5.83 -9.54 17.10
N ILE A 161 -6.96 -8.92 16.78
CA ILE A 161 -7.24 -8.36 15.46
C ILE A 161 -7.35 -6.85 15.57
N ILE A 162 -6.75 -6.15 14.61
CA ILE A 162 -6.92 -4.71 14.51
C ILE A 162 -8.14 -4.43 13.64
N LEU A 163 -8.90 -3.40 13.99
CA LEU A 163 -10.05 -3.00 13.18
C LEU A 163 -9.58 -2.62 11.76
N PHE A 164 -10.27 -3.12 10.75
CA PHE A 164 -10.02 -2.77 9.35
C PHE A 164 -11.30 -2.27 8.71
N ASP A 165 -11.20 -1.15 8.01
CA ASP A 165 -12.31 -0.59 7.24
C ASP A 165 -11.81 -0.07 5.89
N GLU A 166 -12.24 -0.75 4.82
CA GLU A 166 -11.93 -0.35 3.44
C GLU A 166 -12.77 0.84 2.93
N ASN A 167 -13.84 1.20 3.64
CA ASN A 167 -14.83 2.19 3.22
C ASN A 167 -14.67 3.55 3.90
N ILE A 168 -13.69 3.74 4.78
CA ILE A 168 -13.42 5.05 5.41
C ILE A 168 -13.07 6.11 4.38
N LEU A 169 -12.28 5.75 3.38
CA LEU A 169 -11.89 6.65 2.30
C LEU A 169 -12.63 6.29 1.01
N ILE A 170 -13.15 7.31 0.33
CA ILE A 170 -13.78 7.17 -0.98
C ILE A 170 -12.95 7.91 -2.02
N ARG A 171 -12.72 7.28 -3.18
CA ARG A 171 -12.13 7.94 -4.35
C ARG A 171 -13.20 8.39 -5.33
N ASN A 172 -13.51 9.69 -5.31
CA ASN A 172 -14.58 10.31 -6.09
C ASN A 172 -14.23 10.55 -7.55
N ARG A 173 -12.93 10.74 -7.87
CA ARG A 173 -12.49 11.07 -9.23
C ARG A 173 -11.69 9.92 -9.85
N TYR A 174 -12.04 9.58 -11.09
CA TYR A 174 -11.20 8.72 -11.91
C TYR A 174 -10.02 9.52 -12.46
N THR A 175 -8.82 9.16 -12.05
CA THR A 175 -7.59 9.71 -12.64
C THR A 175 -6.94 8.62 -13.46
N LEU A 176 -6.75 8.86 -14.76
CA LEU A 176 -5.98 7.95 -15.62
C LEU A 176 -4.53 7.89 -15.09
N PRO A 177 -3.92 6.70 -14.99
CA PRO A 177 -2.47 6.61 -14.93
C PRO A 177 -1.99 6.96 -16.35
N GLN A 178 -1.78 8.26 -16.61
CA GLN A 178 -1.29 8.67 -17.93
C GLN A 178 0.14 8.17 -18.07
N MET A 179 0.31 7.09 -18.84
CA MET A 179 1.61 6.71 -19.37
C MET A 179 2.09 7.88 -20.23
N GLY A 180 3.26 8.42 -19.92
CA GLY A 180 3.89 9.47 -20.74
C GLY A 180 3.93 10.88 -20.14
N ILE A 181 3.28 11.18 -19.00
CA ILE A 181 3.57 12.45 -18.31
C ILE A 181 4.79 12.29 -17.41
N THR A 182 5.89 12.88 -17.85
CA THR A 182 7.15 13.07 -17.13
C THR A 182 7.09 14.19 -16.08
N ASP A 183 6.04 15.02 -16.09
CA ASP A 183 5.96 16.19 -15.22
C ASP A 183 5.29 15.93 -13.87
N TYR A 184 6.06 16.19 -12.80
CA TYR A 184 5.68 16.18 -11.39
C TYR A 184 4.50 17.10 -11.05
N SER A 185 4.37 18.24 -11.76
CA SER A 185 3.34 19.25 -11.52
C SER A 185 1.92 18.77 -11.87
N SER A 186 1.80 18.02 -12.98
CA SER A 186 0.55 17.47 -13.50
C SER A 186 -0.05 16.38 -12.60
N ARG A 187 0.81 15.58 -11.94
CA ARG A 187 0.37 14.52 -11.00
C ARG A 187 -0.24 15.10 -9.74
N LYS A 188 0.24 16.27 -9.28
CA LYS A 188 -0.31 17.01 -8.13
C LYS A 188 -1.73 17.50 -8.41
N GLN A 189 -1.96 18.12 -9.57
CA GLN A 189 -3.27 18.70 -9.93
C GLN A 189 -4.36 17.63 -10.10
N ASN A 190 -3.99 16.43 -10.57
CA ASN A 190 -4.94 15.34 -10.78
C ASN A 190 -5.44 14.67 -9.50
N ILE A 191 -4.68 14.71 -8.40
CA ILE A 191 -5.02 13.99 -7.15
C ILE A 191 -5.73 14.87 -6.12
N ALA A 192 -5.50 16.19 -6.15
CA ALA A 192 -6.14 17.12 -5.22
C ALA A 192 -7.68 17.04 -5.31
N GLY A 193 -8.34 16.79 -4.18
CA GLY A 193 -9.81 16.63 -4.12
C GLY A 193 -10.34 15.35 -4.75
N ALA A 194 -9.47 14.37 -5.06
CA ALA A 194 -9.91 13.07 -5.58
C ALA A 194 -10.48 12.15 -4.49
N PHE A 195 -10.25 12.46 -3.21
CA PHE A 195 -10.63 11.64 -2.06
C PHE A 195 -11.52 12.41 -1.07
N SER A 196 -12.40 11.68 -0.38
CA SER A 196 -13.20 12.15 0.75
C SER A 196 -13.34 11.07 1.80
N LEU A 197 -13.78 11.45 3.01
CA LEU A 197 -14.29 10.48 3.98
C LEU A 197 -15.65 9.96 3.52
N SER A 198 -16.00 8.74 3.91
CA SER A 198 -17.38 8.29 3.85
C SER A 198 -18.24 9.04 4.87
N PRO A 199 -19.57 9.18 4.63
CA PRO A 199 -20.44 9.99 5.49
C PRO A 199 -20.40 9.64 6.98
N ASN A 200 -20.17 8.35 7.30
CA ASN A 200 -20.16 7.82 8.66
C ASN A 200 -18.77 7.41 9.13
N ALA A 201 -17.70 7.88 8.47
CA ALA A 201 -16.33 7.54 8.85
C ALA A 201 -16.00 8.13 10.23
N ASP A 202 -15.72 7.28 11.21
CA ASP A 202 -15.20 7.68 12.52
C ASP A 202 -13.67 7.51 12.58
N VAL A 203 -12.97 8.62 12.35
CA VAL A 203 -11.51 8.71 12.38
C VAL A 203 -11.00 9.62 13.49
N LYS A 204 -11.89 10.21 14.30
CA LYS A 204 -11.52 11.26 15.26
C LYS A 204 -10.67 10.68 16.39
N ASN A 205 -9.55 11.35 16.69
CA ASN A 205 -8.57 10.98 17.71
C ASN A 205 -7.92 9.60 17.52
N LYS A 206 -8.08 8.95 16.36
CA LYS A 206 -7.50 7.63 16.08
C LYS A 206 -6.09 7.74 15.49
N THR A 207 -5.24 6.79 15.84
CA THR A 207 -4.00 6.43 15.14
C THR A 207 -4.35 5.50 13.99
N ILE A 208 -4.09 5.92 12.76
CA ILE A 208 -4.52 5.21 11.55
C ILE A 208 -3.30 4.69 10.80
N LEU A 209 -3.34 3.41 10.41
CA LEU A 209 -2.41 2.83 9.45
C LEU A 209 -3.04 2.80 8.05
N LEU A 210 -2.57 3.66 7.17
CA LEU A 210 -2.95 3.73 5.76
C LEU A 210 -2.12 2.73 4.93
N VAL A 211 -2.79 1.83 4.21
CA VAL A 211 -2.12 0.79 3.42
C VAL A 211 -2.26 1.08 1.94
N ASP A 212 -1.15 0.98 1.19
CA ASP A 212 -1.15 0.98 -0.27
C ASP A 212 -0.14 -0.05 -0.82
N ASP A 213 -0.24 -0.40 -2.10
CA ASP A 213 0.69 -1.37 -2.69
C ASP A 213 2.08 -0.76 -2.95
N VAL A 214 2.14 0.39 -3.62
CA VAL A 214 3.38 1.06 -4.04
C VAL A 214 3.22 2.57 -3.97
N ALA A 215 4.17 3.21 -3.32
CA ALA A 215 4.34 4.65 -3.43
C ALA A 215 5.19 4.99 -4.67
N THR A 216 4.76 5.95 -5.47
CA THR A 216 5.64 6.61 -6.46
C THR A 216 6.10 7.93 -5.87
N THR A 217 5.41 9.01 -6.22
CA THR A 217 5.58 10.37 -5.66
C THR A 217 4.99 10.55 -4.26
N GLY A 218 4.26 9.55 -3.74
CA GLY A 218 3.56 9.62 -2.46
C GLY A 218 2.27 10.46 -2.44
N TRP A 219 1.92 11.16 -3.52
CA TRP A 219 0.76 12.06 -3.55
C TRP A 219 -0.57 11.45 -3.11
N THR A 220 -0.83 10.20 -3.52
CA THR A 220 -2.03 9.47 -3.09
C THR A 220 -2.08 9.34 -1.57
N LEU A 221 -0.98 8.93 -0.95
CA LEU A 221 -0.87 8.77 0.50
C LEU A 221 -1.01 10.10 1.22
N PHE A 222 -0.35 11.15 0.70
CA PHE A 222 -0.44 12.50 1.26
C PHE A 222 -1.87 13.04 1.26
N GLU A 223 -2.59 12.88 0.14
CA GLU A 223 -3.96 13.36 0.03
C GLU A 223 -4.92 12.56 0.92
N CYS A 224 -4.75 11.23 0.99
CA CYS A 224 -5.52 10.39 1.91
C CYS A 224 -5.26 10.79 3.37
N ALA A 225 -3.99 10.95 3.76
CA ALA A 225 -3.62 11.39 5.10
C ALA A 225 -4.20 12.78 5.42
N ARG A 226 -4.18 13.72 4.46
CA ARG A 226 -4.81 15.03 4.60
C ARG A 226 -6.31 14.94 4.86
N ILE A 227 -7.02 14.04 4.18
CA ILE A 227 -8.46 13.82 4.38
C ILE A 227 -8.73 13.21 5.76
N LEU A 228 -7.96 12.21 6.18
CA LEU A 228 -8.06 11.59 7.51
C LEU A 228 -7.78 12.61 8.63
N LYS A 229 -6.71 13.41 8.50
CA LYS A 229 -6.38 14.49 9.45
C LYS A 229 -7.47 15.55 9.52
N LYS A 230 -8.09 15.92 8.39
CA LYS A 230 -9.25 16.82 8.39
C LYS A 230 -10.47 16.24 9.11
N GLY A 231 -10.62 14.91 9.11
CA GLY A 231 -11.63 14.21 9.93
C GLY A 231 -11.30 14.14 11.42
N GLY A 232 -10.13 14.62 11.84
CA GLY A 232 -9.70 14.63 13.24
C GLY A 232 -8.80 13.46 13.64
N ALA A 233 -8.22 12.71 12.70
CA ALA A 233 -7.25 11.66 13.02
C ALA A 233 -6.06 12.22 13.83
N LYS A 234 -5.66 11.50 14.88
CA LYS A 234 -4.56 11.89 15.76
C LYS A 234 -3.23 11.71 15.05
N GLU A 235 -2.97 10.51 14.54
CA GLU A 235 -1.77 10.16 13.76
C GLU A 235 -2.17 9.37 12.52
N VAL A 236 -1.47 9.60 11.41
CA VAL A 236 -1.65 8.83 10.18
C VAL A 236 -0.29 8.33 9.71
N PHE A 237 -0.05 7.04 9.88
CA PHE A 237 1.09 6.36 9.29
C PHE A 237 0.67 5.72 7.97
N ALA A 238 1.62 5.51 7.07
CA ALA A 238 1.39 4.74 5.87
C ALA A 238 2.40 3.61 5.73
N ILE A 239 1.99 2.52 5.08
CA ILE A 239 2.88 1.43 4.70
C ILE A 239 2.64 1.01 3.26
N VAL A 240 3.75 0.74 2.56
CA VAL A 240 3.76 0.21 1.18
C VAL A 240 4.74 -0.94 1.02
N ILE A 241 4.49 -1.83 0.05
CA ILE A 241 5.42 -2.92 -0.30
C ILE A 241 6.76 -2.33 -0.73
N ALA A 242 6.70 -1.34 -1.61
CA ALA A 242 7.88 -0.69 -2.15
C ALA A 242 7.58 0.75 -2.57
N ARG A 243 8.63 1.56 -2.69
CA ARG A 243 8.58 2.88 -3.32
C ARG A 243 9.29 2.80 -4.67
N GLN A 244 8.58 3.14 -5.75
CA GLN A 244 9.16 3.22 -7.08
C GLN A 244 9.85 4.58 -7.25
N GLU A 245 11.15 4.55 -7.49
CA GLU A 245 11.96 5.73 -7.73
C GLU A 245 11.46 6.46 -8.99
N THR A 246 11.23 7.77 -8.87
CA THR A 246 11.03 8.62 -10.03
C THR A 246 12.40 8.95 -10.61
N LYS A 247 12.69 8.51 -11.84
CA LYS A 247 13.85 9.01 -12.59
C LYS A 247 13.73 10.54 -12.63
N SER A 248 14.65 11.22 -11.97
CA SER A 248 14.89 12.66 -12.09
C SER A 248 15.48 12.97 -13.45
#